data_AF-A0A8I0HDI4-F1
#
_entry.id   AF-A0A8I0HDI4-F1
#
_cell.length_a   1.000
_cell.length_b   1.000
_cell.length_c   1.000
_cell.angle_alpha   90.00
_cell.angle_beta   90.00
_cell.angle_gamma   90.00
#
_symmetry.space_group_name_H-M   'P 1'
#
loop_
_entity.id
_entity.type
_entity.pdbx_description
1 polymer ?
#
loop_
_entity_poly.entity_id
_entity_poly.type
_entity_poly.pdbx_seq_one_letter_code
_entity_poly.pdbx_strand_id
1 'polypeptide(L)'
;YIINVLEPKCWDDGGDPDDTAAPEAFRKSTLLAQHVSFLKDFFRAYKDFSDVHIDTIEIMVSKLYAKWGITERSNFRRMRPEDYPILS
;
A
#
# COMPACT_ATOMS: atom_id res chain seq x y z
N TYR A 1 3.92 20.56 5.14
CA TYR A 1 3.96 19.50 4.12
C TYR A 1 3.09 18.35 4.59
N ILE A 2 1.98 18.07 3.90
CA ILE A 2 1.14 16.89 4.17
C ILE A 2 1.74 15.77 3.32
N ILE A 3 2.24 14.72 3.94
CA ILE A 3 2.75 13.54 3.23
C ILE A 3 1.53 12.76 2.76
N ASN A 4 1.38 12.56 1.45
CA ASN A 4 0.32 11.71 0.92
C ASN A 4 0.69 10.24 1.18
N VAL A 5 0.13 9.65 2.23
CA VAL A 5 0.35 8.23 2.57
C VAL A 5 -0.24 7.26 1.53
N LEU A 6 -1.13 7.73 0.65
CA LEU A 6 -1.69 6.95 -0.45
C LEU A 6 -0.84 7.01 -1.72
N GLU A 7 0.29 7.70 -1.70
CA GLU A 7 1.28 7.63 -2.77
C GLU A 7 2.12 6.35 -2.59
N PRO A 8 2.05 5.38 -3.53
CA PRO A 8 2.84 4.16 -3.46
C PRO A 8 4.32 4.49 -3.56
N LYS A 9 5.04 4.28 -2.46
CA LYS A 9 6.50 4.37 -2.43
C LYS A 9 7.13 2.99 -2.49
N CYS A 10 8.27 2.91 -3.15
CA CYS A 10 9.12 1.73 -3.09
C CYS A 10 9.75 1.72 -1.69
N TRP A 11 9.27 0.82 -0.84
CA TRP A 11 9.80 0.60 0.50
C TRP A 11 10.75 -0.60 0.56
N ASP A 12 10.95 -1.29 -0.57
CA ASP A 12 11.82 -2.45 -0.68
C ASP A 12 13.29 -2.04 -0.80
N ASP A 13 14.12 -2.51 0.13
CA ASP A 13 15.58 -2.38 0.14
C ASP A 13 16.27 -3.60 -0.55
N GLY A 14 15.55 -4.35 -1.38
CA GLY A 14 16.05 -5.57 -2.03
C GLY A 14 15.92 -6.83 -1.17
N GLY A 15 14.80 -6.97 -0.46
CA GLY A 15 14.51 -8.16 0.34
C GLY A 15 14.14 -9.37 -0.54
N ASP A 16 14.64 -10.54 -0.19
CA ASP A 16 14.36 -11.77 -0.94
C ASP A 16 12.86 -12.11 -0.85
N PRO A 17 12.13 -12.24 -1.99
CA PRO A 17 10.68 -12.43 -1.99
C PRO A 17 10.25 -13.79 -1.40
N ASP A 18 11.17 -14.72 -1.20
CA ASP A 18 10.92 -16.05 -0.62
C ASP A 18 11.15 -16.11 0.90
N ASP A 19 11.52 -14.98 1.53
CA ASP A 19 11.82 -14.96 2.96
C ASP A 19 10.54 -15.14 3.79
N THR A 20 10.33 -16.38 4.25
CA THR A 20 9.14 -16.80 5.00
C THR A 20 9.12 -16.25 6.43
N ALA A 21 10.17 -15.53 6.86
CA ALA A 21 10.20 -14.79 8.12
C ALA A 21 9.90 -13.29 7.93
N ALA A 22 10.01 -12.75 6.72
CA ALA A 22 9.71 -11.36 6.43
C ALA A 22 8.20 -11.05 6.55
N PRO A 23 7.80 -9.83 6.95
CA PRO A 23 6.39 -9.42 6.98
C PRO A 23 5.71 -9.65 5.62
N GLU A 24 4.40 -9.92 5.63
CA GLU A 24 3.63 -10.20 4.40
C GLU A 24 3.81 -9.10 3.34
N ALA A 25 4.05 -7.86 3.79
CA ALA A 25 4.38 -6.71 2.96
C ALA A 25 5.62 -6.90 2.06
N PHE A 26 6.61 -7.68 2.47
CA PHE A 26 7.85 -7.91 1.71
C PHE A 26 7.80 -9.18 0.85
N ARG A 27 6.83 -10.07 1.09
CA ARG A 27 6.60 -11.27 0.27
C ARG A 27 5.75 -11.02 -0.97
N LYS A 28 5.09 -9.86 -1.09
CA LYS A 28 4.25 -9.55 -2.26
C LYS A 28 5.10 -9.00 -3.41
N SER A 29 4.93 -9.58 -4.60
CA SER A 29 5.81 -9.38 -5.76
C SER A 29 5.70 -8.02 -6.46
N THR A 30 4.75 -7.16 -6.06
CA THR A 30 4.46 -5.90 -6.75
C THR A 30 4.46 -4.72 -5.77
N LEU A 31 4.92 -3.56 -6.24
CA LEU A 31 5.02 -2.34 -5.42
C LEU A 31 3.68 -1.95 -4.79
N LEU A 32 2.57 -2.14 -5.51
CA LEU A 32 1.23 -1.82 -5.00
C LEU A 32 0.83 -2.75 -3.85
N ALA A 33 1.06 -4.06 -3.96
CA ALA A 33 0.73 -5.00 -2.90
C ALA A 33 1.59 -4.82 -1.64
N GLN A 34 2.88 -4.48 -1.81
CA GLN A 34 3.75 -4.07 -0.69
C GLN A 34 3.20 -2.79 -0.03
N HIS A 35 2.83 -1.80 -0.82
CA HIS A 35 2.28 -0.53 -0.33
C HIS A 35 0.93 -0.70 0.40
N VAL A 36 0.03 -1.55 -0.11
CA VAL A 36 -1.24 -1.87 0.55
C VAL A 36 -0.97 -2.54 1.91
N SER A 37 0.04 -3.40 1.99
CA SER A 37 0.42 -4.04 3.25
C SER A 37 1.02 -3.03 4.24
N PHE A 38 1.88 -2.12 3.77
CA PHE A 38 2.34 -0.98 4.58
C PHE A 38 1.17 -0.17 5.13
N LEU A 39 0.15 0.11 4.32
CA LEU A 39 -1.03 0.84 4.78
C LEU A 39 -1.76 0.07 5.89
N LYS A 40 -1.87 -1.25 5.81
CA LYS A 40 -2.47 -2.07 6.90
C LYS A 40 -1.72 -1.88 8.21
N ASP A 41 -0.40 -2.02 8.18
CA ASP A 41 0.45 -1.81 9.37
C ASP A 41 0.39 -0.37 9.87
N PHE A 42 0.35 0.61 8.96
CA PHE A 42 0.20 2.03 9.29
C PHE A 42 -1.13 2.31 10.01
N PHE A 43 -2.25 1.80 9.49
CA PHE A 43 -3.55 1.98 10.15
C PHE A 43 -3.60 1.26 11.50
N ARG A 44 -3.02 0.06 11.58
CA ARG A 44 -2.90 -0.71 12.84
C ARG A 44 -2.04 0.01 13.88
N ALA A 45 -0.98 0.71 13.47
CA ALA A 45 -0.14 1.50 14.37
C ALA A 45 -0.79 2.85 14.76
N TYR A 46 -1.62 3.42 13.89
CA TYR A 46 -2.30 4.68 14.14
C TYR A 46 -3.40 4.55 15.20
N LYS A 47 -4.16 3.44 15.19
CA LYS A 47 -5.16 3.10 16.21
C LYS A 47 -5.29 1.59 16.36
N ASP A 48 -5.83 1.18 17.51
CA ASP A 48 -6.19 -0.21 17.81
C ASP A 48 -7.43 -0.66 16.99
N PHE A 49 -7.26 -0.78 15.68
CA PHE A 49 -8.25 -1.37 14.79
C PHE A 49 -8.17 -2.89 14.89
N SER A 50 -9.32 -3.55 15.08
CA SER A 50 -9.42 -5.01 15.00
C SER A 50 -9.05 -5.53 13.62
N ASP A 51 -8.67 -6.81 13.52
CA ASP A 51 -8.30 -7.43 12.25
C ASP A 51 -9.41 -7.32 11.19
N VAL A 52 -10.70 -7.34 11.59
CA VAL A 52 -11.85 -7.10 10.70
C VAL A 52 -11.86 -5.69 10.12
N HIS A 53 -11.51 -4.68 10.92
CA HIS A 53 -11.40 -3.31 10.43
C HIS A 53 -10.21 -3.16 9.48
N ILE A 54 -9.08 -3.81 9.78
CA ILE A 54 -7.90 -3.81 8.90
C ILE A 54 -8.21 -4.49 7.56
N ASP A 55 -8.90 -5.62 7.56
CA ASP A 55 -9.34 -6.33 6.35
C ASP A 55 -10.28 -5.45 5.50
N THR A 56 -11.22 -4.79 6.16
CA THR A 56 -12.12 -3.82 5.51
C THR A 56 -11.34 -2.67 4.86
N ILE A 57 -10.33 -2.14 5.54
CA ILE A 57 -9.46 -1.08 5.00
C ILE A 57 -8.66 -1.59 3.80
N GLU A 58 -8.11 -2.80 3.84
CA GLU A 58 -7.40 -3.42 2.70
C GLU A 58 -8.30 -3.47 1.46
N ILE A 59 -9.55 -3.92 1.63
CA ILE A 59 -10.54 -3.97 0.56
C ILE A 59 -10.88 -2.56 0.04
N MET A 60 -11.08 -1.59 0.94
CA MET A 60 -11.38 -0.21 0.57
C MET A 60 -10.24 0.45 -0.20
N VAL A 61 -8.99 0.27 0.25
CA VAL A 61 -7.77 0.78 -0.40
C VAL A 61 -7.58 0.12 -1.77
N SER A 62 -7.78 -1.19 -1.87
CA SER A 62 -7.70 -1.92 -3.15
C SER A 62 -8.72 -1.41 -4.16
N LYS A 63 -9.98 -1.18 -3.72
CA LYS A 63 -11.03 -0.58 -4.55
C LYS A 63 -10.73 0.87 -4.92
N LEU A 64 -10.15 1.64 -4.01
CA LEU A 64 -9.73 3.02 -4.26
C LEU A 64 -8.70 3.08 -5.38
N TYR A 65 -7.64 2.28 -5.29
CA TYR A 65 -6.62 2.22 -6.34
C TYR A 65 -7.20 1.75 -7.68
N ALA A 66 -8.05 0.72 -7.67
CA ALA A 66 -8.72 0.26 -8.88
C ALA A 66 -9.58 1.37 -9.52
N LYS A 67 -10.30 2.17 -8.72
CA LYS A 67 -11.09 3.31 -9.21
C LYS A 67 -10.23 4.41 -9.85
N TRP A 68 -9.00 4.58 -9.37
CA TRP A 68 -8.04 5.53 -9.92
C TRP A 68 -7.23 4.96 -11.11
N GLY A 69 -7.54 3.74 -11.57
CA GLY A 69 -6.77 3.08 -12.63
C GLY A 69 -5.36 2.64 -12.19
N ILE A 70 -5.12 2.62 -10.87
CA ILE A 70 -3.87 2.17 -10.27
C ILE A 70 -3.98 0.67 -10.05
N THR A 71 -3.10 -0.07 -10.71
CA THR A 71 -3.05 -1.52 -10.70
C THR A 71 -1.62 -1.98 -10.42
N GLU A 72 -1.46 -3.27 -10.14
CA GLU A 72 -0.17 -3.94 -9.95
C GLU A 72 0.83 -3.71 -11.11
N ARG A 73 0.31 -3.42 -12.32
CA ARG A 73 1.09 -3.17 -13.55
C ARG A 73 1.27 -1.68 -13.86
N SER A 74 0.68 -0.80 -13.06
CA SER A 74 0.78 0.65 -13.27
C SER A 74 2.22 1.11 -13.08
N ASN A 75 2.66 2.03 -13.94
CA ASN A 75 4.03 2.51 -13.88
C ASN A 75 4.14 3.68 -12.90
N PHE A 76 4.30 3.35 -11.62
CA PHE A 76 4.39 4.34 -10.52
C PHE A 76 5.49 5.38 -10.71
N ARG A 77 6.57 5.06 -11.44
CA ARG A 77 7.64 6.03 -11.76
C ARG A 77 7.20 7.17 -12.69
N ARG A 78 6.11 7.01 -13.44
CA ARG A 78 5.62 7.99 -14.41
C ARG A 78 4.39 8.76 -13.92
N MET A 79 3.85 8.39 -12.75
CA MET A 79 2.70 9.04 -12.14
C MET A 79 3.15 10.24 -11.32
N ARG A 80 2.36 11.31 -11.34
CA ARG A 80 2.60 12.52 -10.53
C ARG A 80 1.85 12.41 -9.21
N PRO A 81 2.23 13.19 -8.17
CA PRO A 81 1.49 13.27 -6.92
C PRO A 81 -0.02 13.56 -7.10
N GLU A 82 -0.37 14.28 -8.17
CA GLU A 82 -1.73 14.65 -8.56
C GLU A 82 -2.55 13.48 -9.13
N ASP A 83 -1.87 12.44 -9.64
CA ASP A 83 -2.48 11.23 -10.19
C ASP A 83 -2.82 10.20 -9.08
N TYR A 84 -2.51 10.50 -7.83
CA TYR A 84 -2.81 9.65 -6.67
C TYR A 84 -3.99 10.17 -5.86
N PRO A 85 -4.78 9.27 -5.26
CA PRO A 85 -5.80 9.68 -4.30
C PRO A 85 -5.16 10.42 -3.14
N ILE A 86 -5.86 11.44 -2.63
CA ILE A 86 -5.48 12.18 -1.43
C ILE A 86 -6.54 11.94 -0.33
N LEU A 87 -6.08 11.82 0.91
CA LEU A 87 -6.96 11.89 2.08
C LEU A 87 -7.32 13.36 2.28
N SER A 88 -8.54 13.73 1.89
CA SER A 88 -9.09 15.08 2.10
C SER A 88 -9.70 15.25 3.48
#